data_AF-A0A238YFF6-F1
#
_entry.id   AF-A0A238YFF6-F1
#
_cell.length_a   1.000
_cell.length_b   1.000
_cell.length_c   1.000
_cell.angle_alpha   90.00
_cell.angle_beta   90.00
_cell.angle_gamma   90.00
#
_symmetry.space_group_name_H-M   'P 1'
#
loop_
_entity.id
_entity.type
_entity.pdbx_description
1 polymer ?
#
loop_
_entity_poly.entity_id
_entity_poly.type
_entity_poly.pdbx_seq_one_letter_code
_entity_poly.pdbx_strand_id
1 'polypeptide(L)'
;MIRVVERTAGTKPWDEAMSGWRSSFADPPTQLRSQRSDLLALVGRRLQAGWTGWDPARNVWRPEFPVVLVFEGGVQLELAWQKWNDLSITWNTVDLGTPPTVLSTPYEWCSSQPHPLAAVAGRTLTGWAVTESPYFDGETDLSGELPMDAVAGWSTQGLWIEFAGIGLHVYSGADANGISAEPTVPGDDGHTRVTHPQLPEDDAYVS
;
A
#
# COMPACT_ATOMS: atom_id res chain seq x y z
N MET A 1 36.49 24.02 4.44
CA MET A 1 35.67 24.87 3.55
C MET A 1 34.58 23.98 2.97
N ILE A 2 33.41 23.91 3.63
CA ILE A 2 32.31 23.03 3.23
C ILE A 2 31.47 23.81 2.23
N ARG A 3 31.36 23.31 0.99
CA ARG A 3 30.44 23.86 -0.01
C ARG A 3 29.01 23.62 0.47
N VAL A 4 28.34 24.71 0.84
CA VAL A 4 26.88 24.76 0.97
C VAL A 4 26.32 24.51 -0.43
N VAL A 5 25.58 23.41 -0.60
CA VAL A 5 24.80 23.18 -1.82
C VAL A 5 23.64 24.17 -1.77
N GLU A 6 23.59 25.08 -2.74
CA GLU A 6 22.50 26.03 -2.92
C GLU A 6 21.18 25.28 -3.11
N ARG A 7 20.18 25.61 -2.28
CA ARG A 7 18.79 25.16 -2.47
C ARG A 7 18.26 25.81 -3.76
N THR A 8 17.91 24.99 -4.75
CA THR A 8 17.16 25.44 -5.93
C THR A 8 15.85 26.07 -5.47
N ALA A 9 15.65 27.35 -5.79
CA ALA A 9 14.39 28.04 -5.53
C ALA A 9 13.24 27.32 -6.27
N GLY A 10 12.25 26.81 -5.54
CA GLY A 10 10.97 26.36 -6.11
C GLY A 10 10.48 24.95 -5.78
N THR A 11 11.25 24.11 -5.07
CA THR A 11 10.76 22.78 -4.64
C THR A 11 10.40 22.79 -3.16
N LYS A 12 9.13 22.49 -2.85
CA LYS A 12 8.67 22.29 -1.47
C LYS A 12 9.36 21.07 -0.87
N PRO A 13 9.55 21.03 0.47
CA PRO A 13 9.76 19.77 1.18
C PRO A 13 8.75 18.71 0.74
N TRP A 14 9.16 17.44 0.72
CA TRP A 14 8.34 16.36 0.15
C TRP A 14 6.98 16.19 0.84
N ASP A 15 6.95 16.33 2.16
CA ASP A 15 5.73 16.32 2.96
C ASP A 15 4.79 17.48 2.57
N GLU A 16 5.30 18.70 2.48
CA GLU A 16 4.51 19.85 1.99
C GLU A 16 4.05 19.70 0.53
N ALA A 17 4.85 19.05 -0.31
CA ALA A 17 4.50 18.75 -1.69
C ALA A 17 3.38 17.69 -1.78
N MET A 18 3.34 16.75 -0.84
CA MET A 18 2.40 15.63 -0.74
C MET A 18 1.30 15.88 0.30
N SER A 19 0.84 17.12 0.42
CA SER A 19 -0.31 17.48 1.27
C SER A 19 -0.14 17.08 2.74
N GLY A 20 1.06 17.25 3.29
CA GLY A 20 1.39 16.92 4.67
C GLY A 20 1.72 15.45 4.92
N TRP A 21 1.71 14.59 3.91
CA TRP A 21 2.01 13.16 4.07
C TRP A 21 3.39 12.92 4.69
N ARG A 22 3.42 12.14 5.77
CA ARG A 22 4.66 11.78 6.50
C ARG A 22 4.93 10.30 6.41
N SER A 23 5.48 9.86 5.27
CA SER A 23 5.79 8.44 5.02
C SER A 23 6.72 7.83 6.09
N SER A 24 6.55 6.54 6.37
CA SER A 24 7.28 5.78 7.38
C SER A 24 7.99 4.54 6.82
N PHE A 25 8.35 4.53 5.54
CA PHE A 25 8.83 3.34 4.82
C PHE A 25 9.80 2.44 5.60
N ALA A 26 9.45 1.17 5.72
CA ALA A 26 10.30 0.07 6.21
C ALA A 26 9.93 -1.24 5.49
N ASP A 27 10.59 -2.35 5.82
CA ASP A 27 10.15 -3.65 5.30
C ASP A 27 8.72 -3.99 5.79
N PRO A 28 7.94 -4.75 5.00
CA PRO A 28 6.51 -4.94 5.29
C PRO A 28 6.26 -5.71 6.59
N PRO A 29 7.02 -6.78 6.94
CA PRO A 29 6.89 -7.41 8.25
C PRO A 29 7.07 -6.42 9.41
N THR A 30 8.09 -5.56 9.36
CA THR A 30 8.30 -4.53 10.40
C THR A 30 7.14 -3.55 10.49
N GLN A 31 6.63 -3.04 9.36
CA GLN A 31 5.44 -2.19 9.35
C GLN A 31 4.24 -2.90 9.97
N LEU A 32 3.92 -4.10 9.49
CA LEU A 32 2.73 -4.84 9.92
C LEU A 32 2.76 -5.19 11.40
N ARG A 33 3.93 -5.54 11.95
CA ARG A 33 4.08 -5.73 13.39
C ARG A 33 3.82 -4.44 14.15
N SER A 34 4.47 -3.33 13.75
CA SER A 34 4.35 -2.05 14.45
C SER A 34 2.94 -1.47 14.42
N GLN A 35 2.18 -1.72 13.33
CA GLN A 35 0.85 -1.17 13.11
C GLN A 35 -0.27 -2.15 13.47
N ARG A 36 0.06 -3.34 13.97
CA ARG A 36 -0.89 -4.44 14.18
C ARG A 36 -2.11 -4.04 14.99
N SER A 37 -1.87 -3.39 16.15
CA SER A 37 -2.95 -3.00 17.05
C SER A 37 -3.93 -2.05 16.37
N ASP A 38 -3.42 -1.05 15.66
CA ASP A 38 -4.23 -0.01 15.03
C ASP A 38 -4.99 -0.55 13.81
N LEU A 39 -4.37 -1.41 13.01
CA LEU A 39 -5.02 -2.11 11.90
C LEU A 39 -6.17 -3.00 12.40
N LEU A 40 -5.95 -3.77 13.47
CA LEU A 40 -6.99 -4.62 14.05
C LEU A 40 -8.12 -3.81 14.69
N ALA A 41 -7.83 -2.62 15.24
CA ALA A 41 -8.84 -1.71 15.79
C ALA A 41 -9.78 -1.08 14.74
N LEU A 42 -9.46 -1.21 13.45
CA LEU A 42 -10.37 -0.84 12.36
C LEU A 42 -11.44 -1.90 12.08
N VAL A 43 -11.24 -3.17 12.48
CA VAL A 43 -12.21 -4.24 12.19
C VAL A 43 -13.57 -3.90 12.79
N GLY A 44 -14.63 -4.06 11.99
CA GLY A 44 -15.99 -3.64 12.34
C GLY A 44 -16.32 -2.19 11.99
N ARG A 45 -15.33 -1.36 11.60
CA ARG A 45 -15.58 0.02 11.14
C ARG A 45 -15.96 0.04 9.67
N ARG A 46 -16.80 1.01 9.31
CA ARG A 46 -17.21 1.28 7.94
C ARG A 46 -16.20 2.17 7.23
N LEU A 47 -15.78 1.80 6.03
CA LEU A 47 -15.03 2.68 5.14
C LEU A 47 -15.97 3.75 4.59
N GLN A 48 -15.67 5.03 4.81
CA GLN A 48 -16.42 6.14 4.25
C GLN A 48 -16.03 6.36 2.79
N ALA A 49 -14.73 6.42 2.50
CA ALA A 49 -14.20 6.54 1.15
C ALA A 49 -12.73 6.10 1.09
N GLY A 50 -12.31 5.57 -0.05
CA GLY A 50 -10.90 5.52 -0.42
C GLY A 50 -10.51 6.75 -1.23
N TRP A 51 -9.25 7.18 -1.19
CA TRP A 51 -8.74 8.34 -1.91
C TRP A 51 -7.39 8.01 -2.56
N THR A 52 -7.16 8.60 -3.74
CA THR A 52 -5.89 8.49 -4.45
C THR A 52 -5.44 9.83 -5.01
N GLY A 53 -4.14 9.96 -5.26
CA GLY A 53 -3.60 11.07 -6.03
C GLY A 53 -4.00 10.95 -7.50
N TRP A 54 -4.48 12.04 -8.09
CA TRP A 54 -5.00 12.08 -9.44
C TRP A 54 -4.26 13.12 -10.27
N ASP A 55 -3.91 12.76 -11.50
CA ASP A 55 -3.39 13.67 -12.51
C ASP A 55 -4.56 14.18 -13.35
N PRO A 56 -5.03 15.42 -13.13
CA PRO A 56 -6.16 15.95 -13.85
C PRO A 56 -5.85 16.21 -15.33
N ALA A 57 -4.58 16.42 -15.69
CA ALA A 57 -4.18 16.67 -17.08
C ALA A 57 -4.25 15.40 -17.94
N ARG A 58 -3.93 14.25 -17.34
CA ARG A 58 -4.00 12.93 -17.99
C ARG A 58 -5.29 12.19 -17.69
N ASN A 59 -6.06 12.65 -16.70
CA ASN A 59 -7.23 11.98 -16.16
C ASN A 59 -6.93 10.53 -15.74
N VAL A 60 -5.85 10.37 -14.96
CA VAL A 60 -5.39 9.06 -14.48
C VAL A 60 -4.97 9.14 -13.02
N TRP A 61 -5.11 8.00 -12.35
CA TRP A 61 -4.56 7.78 -11.02
C TRP A 61 -3.02 7.80 -11.05
N ARG A 62 -2.42 8.36 -10.00
CA ARG A 62 -0.98 8.35 -9.72
C ARG A 62 -0.63 7.30 -8.67
N PRO A 63 -0.08 6.14 -9.07
CA PRO A 63 0.22 5.06 -8.13
C PRO A 63 1.37 5.39 -7.17
N GLU A 64 2.15 6.43 -7.45
CA GLU A 64 3.25 6.89 -6.58
C GLU A 64 2.75 7.63 -5.32
N PHE A 65 1.46 7.97 -5.28
CA PHE A 65 0.82 8.66 -4.17
C PHE A 65 0.24 7.62 -3.20
N PRO A 66 0.17 7.92 -1.89
CA PRO A 66 -0.43 6.99 -0.95
C PRO A 66 -1.90 6.74 -1.30
N VAL A 67 -2.33 5.49 -1.12
CA VAL A 67 -3.74 5.12 -1.06
C VAL A 67 -4.23 5.48 0.34
N VAL A 68 -5.27 6.31 0.44
CA VAL A 68 -5.80 6.76 1.73
C VAL A 68 -7.19 6.18 1.93
N LEU A 69 -7.40 5.45 3.01
CA LEU A 69 -8.68 4.86 3.40
C LEU A 69 -9.24 5.63 4.59
N VAL A 70 -10.36 6.31 4.41
CA VAL A 70 -11.03 7.09 5.45
C VAL A 70 -12.18 6.27 6.04
N PHE A 71 -12.06 5.91 7.31
CA PHE A 71 -13.06 5.16 8.07
C PHE A 71 -13.98 6.08 8.86
N GLU A 72 -15.10 5.52 9.31
CA GLU A 72 -16.01 6.20 10.24
C GLU A 72 -15.26 6.76 11.47
N GLY A 73 -15.65 7.98 11.86
CA GLY A 73 -14.95 8.77 12.87
C GLY A 73 -13.75 9.56 12.32
N GLY A 74 -13.53 9.55 11.00
CA GLY A 74 -12.48 10.34 10.35
C GLY A 74 -11.08 9.76 10.45
N VAL A 75 -10.95 8.48 10.84
CA VAL A 75 -9.65 7.80 10.92
C VAL A 75 -9.14 7.53 9.50
N GLN A 76 -7.97 8.07 9.16
CA GLN A 76 -7.30 7.84 7.90
C GLN A 76 -6.20 6.80 8.06
N LEU A 77 -6.25 5.75 7.26
CA LEU A 77 -5.14 4.82 7.02
C LEU A 77 -4.49 5.17 5.68
N GLU A 78 -3.19 5.35 5.68
CA GLU A 78 -2.41 5.74 4.51
C GLU A 78 -1.41 4.64 4.16
N LEU A 79 -1.51 4.10 2.95
CA LEU A 79 -0.69 2.99 2.48
C LEU A 79 0.13 3.45 1.28
N ALA A 80 1.43 3.20 1.29
CA ALA A 80 2.26 3.38 0.12
C ALA A 80 3.33 2.29 0.00
N TRP A 81 3.46 1.73 -1.19
CA TRP A 81 4.56 0.90 -1.61
C TRP A 81 5.57 1.70 -2.41
N GLN A 82 6.86 1.37 -2.26
CA GLN A 82 7.93 1.88 -3.13
C GLN A 82 9.05 0.84 -3.28
N LYS A 83 9.95 1.09 -4.24
CA LYS A 83 11.08 0.21 -4.58
C LYS A 83 10.62 -1.23 -4.78
N TRP A 84 11.30 -2.25 -4.28
CA TRP A 84 10.88 -3.64 -4.49
C TRP A 84 9.99 -4.19 -3.38
N ASN A 85 10.07 -3.62 -2.17
CA ASN A 85 9.36 -4.15 -1.02
C ASN A 85 9.27 -3.15 0.16
N ASP A 86 9.50 -1.86 -0.02
CA ASP A 86 9.33 -0.91 1.09
C ASP A 86 7.83 -0.57 1.23
N LEU A 87 7.29 -0.68 2.43
CA LEU A 87 5.92 -0.33 2.78
C LEU A 87 5.92 0.83 3.78
N SER A 88 5.05 1.81 3.56
CA SER A 88 4.69 2.84 4.52
C SER A 88 3.25 2.62 4.94
N ILE A 89 3.02 2.49 6.25
CA ILE A 89 1.70 2.54 6.86
C ILE A 89 1.68 3.72 7.83
N THR A 90 0.83 4.71 7.55
CA THR A 90 0.73 5.94 8.34
C THR A 90 -0.73 6.31 8.60
N TRP A 91 -0.94 7.26 9.52
CA TRP A 91 -2.27 7.59 10.02
C TRP A 91 -2.47 9.09 10.15
N ASN A 92 -3.55 9.61 9.56
CA ASN A 92 -4.01 11.00 9.72
C ASN A 92 -2.94 12.08 9.45
N THR A 93 -2.02 11.83 8.52
CA THR A 93 -0.98 12.78 8.11
C THR A 93 -1.33 13.50 6.82
N VAL A 94 -2.06 12.86 5.91
CA VAL A 94 -2.52 13.45 4.66
C VAL A 94 -3.66 14.43 4.93
N ASP A 95 -3.46 15.67 4.49
CA ASP A 95 -4.53 16.66 4.35
C ASP A 95 -5.20 16.50 2.98
N LEU A 96 -6.31 15.76 2.96
CA LEU A 96 -7.12 15.55 1.76
C LEU A 96 -7.79 16.84 1.25
N GLY A 97 -7.85 17.90 2.06
CA GLY A 97 -8.36 19.22 1.67
C GLY A 97 -7.35 20.06 0.90
N THR A 98 -6.06 19.71 0.98
CA THR A 98 -4.97 20.40 0.28
C THR A 98 -4.53 19.58 -0.93
N PRO A 99 -4.70 20.08 -2.17
CA PRO A 99 -4.20 19.37 -3.34
C PRO A 99 -2.66 19.28 -3.35
N PRO A 100 -2.09 18.12 -3.71
CA PRO A 100 -0.64 17.96 -3.76
C PRO A 100 -0.02 18.73 -4.93
N THR A 101 1.22 19.18 -4.74
CA THR A 101 2.01 19.88 -5.76
C THR A 101 3.44 19.37 -5.76
N VAL A 102 3.73 18.41 -6.64
CA VAL A 102 5.02 17.72 -6.71
C VAL A 102 5.81 18.24 -7.89
N LEU A 103 7.05 18.70 -7.66
CA LEU A 103 7.92 19.29 -8.68
C LEU A 103 7.20 20.37 -9.51
N SER A 104 6.46 21.25 -8.83
CA SER A 104 5.63 22.31 -9.43
C SER A 104 4.46 21.83 -10.31
N THR A 105 4.18 20.52 -10.33
CA THR A 105 3.03 19.94 -11.03
C THR A 105 1.87 19.78 -10.05
N PRO A 106 0.69 20.38 -10.30
CA PRO A 106 -0.48 20.20 -9.45
C PRO A 106 -1.13 18.84 -9.71
N TYR A 107 -1.61 18.22 -8.64
CA TYR A 107 -2.41 17.00 -8.63
C TYR A 107 -3.64 17.21 -7.75
N GLU A 108 -4.58 16.28 -7.78
CA GLU A 108 -5.81 16.33 -6.98
C GLU A 108 -5.96 15.09 -6.11
N TRP A 109 -6.63 15.21 -4.97
CA TRP A 109 -7.13 14.04 -4.23
C TRP A 109 -8.48 13.66 -4.80
N CYS A 110 -8.60 12.43 -5.30
CA CYS A 110 -9.85 11.91 -5.87
C CYS A 110 -10.42 10.81 -4.99
N SER A 111 -11.66 10.98 -4.53
CA SER A 111 -12.35 10.00 -3.71
C SER A 111 -13.02 8.90 -4.56
N SER A 112 -12.97 7.67 -4.05
CA SER A 112 -13.63 6.47 -4.58
C SER A 112 -13.30 6.19 -6.05
N GLN A 113 -12.09 6.54 -6.48
CA GLN A 113 -11.52 6.16 -7.76
C GLN A 113 -10.07 5.71 -7.56
N PRO A 114 -9.59 4.70 -8.31
CA PRO A 114 -10.29 3.96 -9.38
C PRO A 114 -11.28 2.89 -8.85
N HIS A 115 -11.90 2.12 -9.77
CA HIS A 115 -13.00 1.18 -9.48
C HIS A 115 -12.81 0.29 -8.23
N PRO A 116 -11.61 -0.26 -7.94
CA PRO A 116 -11.39 -1.03 -6.70
C PRO A 116 -11.79 -0.29 -5.42
N LEU A 117 -11.45 1.00 -5.31
CA LEU A 117 -11.80 1.81 -4.13
C LEU A 117 -13.29 2.15 -4.09
N ALA A 118 -13.90 2.39 -5.26
CA ALA A 118 -15.34 2.59 -5.37
C ALA A 118 -16.12 1.36 -4.86
N ALA A 119 -15.62 0.16 -5.17
CA ALA A 119 -16.31 -1.08 -4.86
C ALA A 119 -16.36 -1.40 -3.36
N VAL A 120 -15.38 -0.90 -2.58
CA VAL A 120 -15.30 -1.09 -1.13
C VAL A 120 -15.84 0.06 -0.30
N ALA A 121 -16.06 1.23 -0.91
CA ALA A 121 -16.63 2.40 -0.23
C ALA A 121 -18.00 2.08 0.39
N GLY A 122 -18.21 2.52 1.63
CA GLY A 122 -19.43 2.28 2.38
C GLY A 122 -19.56 0.86 2.95
N ARG A 123 -18.55 -0.01 2.85
CA ARG A 123 -18.58 -1.36 3.43
C ARG A 123 -17.83 -1.42 4.76
N THR A 124 -18.19 -2.41 5.58
CA THR A 124 -17.51 -2.68 6.85
C THR A 124 -16.28 -3.53 6.62
N LEU A 125 -15.15 -3.13 7.22
CA LEU A 125 -13.94 -3.94 7.26
C LEU A 125 -14.17 -5.16 8.16
N THR A 126 -13.96 -6.35 7.64
CA THR A 126 -14.17 -7.63 8.33
C THR A 126 -12.86 -8.33 8.68
N GLY A 127 -11.75 -7.99 8.04
CA GLY A 127 -10.49 -8.69 8.25
C GLY A 127 -9.35 -8.16 7.40
N TRP A 128 -8.20 -8.80 7.60
CA TRP A 128 -6.95 -8.49 6.91
C TRP A 128 -6.26 -9.80 6.56
N ALA A 129 -5.53 -9.78 5.44
CA ALA A 129 -4.56 -10.77 5.08
C ALA A 129 -3.36 -10.13 4.39
N VAL A 130 -2.26 -10.87 4.32
CA VAL A 130 -1.11 -10.51 3.50
C VAL A 130 -1.07 -11.40 2.27
N THR A 131 -0.64 -10.84 1.15
CA THR A 131 -0.31 -11.62 -0.05
C THR A 131 1.21 -11.73 -0.16
N GLU A 132 1.71 -12.94 -0.32
CA GLU A 132 3.14 -13.21 -0.38
C GLU A 132 3.49 -13.99 -1.65
N SER A 133 4.64 -13.67 -2.24
CA SER A 133 5.21 -14.39 -3.38
C SER A 133 6.53 -15.05 -2.99
N PRO A 134 6.85 -16.24 -3.51
CA PRO A 134 8.10 -16.90 -3.20
C PRO A 134 9.26 -16.14 -3.83
N TYR A 135 10.42 -16.20 -3.18
CA TYR A 135 11.69 -15.89 -3.81
C TYR A 135 12.58 -17.13 -3.83
N PHE A 136 13.48 -17.16 -4.80
CA PHE A 136 14.40 -18.25 -5.08
C PHE A 136 15.83 -17.73 -4.99
N ASP A 137 16.77 -18.62 -4.68
CA ASP A 137 18.18 -18.30 -4.77
C ASP A 137 18.60 -18.15 -6.25
N GLY A 138 19.61 -17.32 -6.50
CA GLY A 138 20.01 -16.90 -7.85
C GLY A 138 20.53 -18.01 -8.78
N GLU A 139 20.65 -19.25 -8.32
CA GLU A 139 21.05 -20.42 -9.12
C GLU A 139 19.85 -21.22 -9.65
N THR A 140 18.62 -20.87 -9.26
CA THR A 140 17.41 -21.59 -9.64
C THR A 140 16.97 -21.22 -11.07
N ASP A 141 16.71 -22.21 -11.92
CA ASP A 141 16.13 -21.98 -13.25
C ASP A 141 14.65 -21.62 -13.13
N LEU A 142 14.31 -20.39 -13.53
CA LEU A 142 12.95 -19.84 -13.49
C LEU A 142 12.32 -19.73 -14.90
N SER A 143 12.90 -20.37 -15.92
CA SER A 143 12.43 -20.25 -17.31
C SER A 143 11.19 -21.08 -17.65
N GLY A 144 10.67 -21.85 -16.69
CA GLY A 144 9.48 -22.72 -16.82
C GLY A 144 8.47 -22.55 -15.69
N GLU A 145 7.77 -23.64 -15.34
CA GLU A 145 6.96 -23.69 -14.11
C GLU A 145 7.88 -23.41 -12.90
N LEU A 146 7.42 -22.57 -11.98
CA LEU A 146 8.27 -22.20 -10.83
C LEU A 146 8.53 -23.43 -9.96
N PRO A 147 9.80 -23.74 -9.62
CA PRO A 147 10.15 -24.93 -8.84
C PRO A 147 9.81 -24.71 -7.37
N MET A 148 8.54 -24.93 -7.01
CA MET A 148 8.01 -24.62 -5.68
C MET A 148 8.68 -25.39 -4.53
N ASP A 149 9.40 -26.47 -4.82
CA ASP A 149 10.24 -27.21 -3.88
C ASP A 149 11.59 -26.53 -3.58
N ALA A 150 12.01 -25.58 -4.42
CA ALA A 150 13.24 -24.80 -4.30
C ALA A 150 13.02 -23.39 -3.73
N VAL A 151 11.83 -23.09 -3.18
CA VAL A 151 11.54 -21.79 -2.58
C VAL A 151 12.48 -21.51 -1.41
N ALA A 152 13.26 -20.43 -1.52
CA ALA A 152 14.19 -19.99 -0.48
C ALA A 152 13.47 -19.20 0.63
N GLY A 153 12.34 -18.57 0.31
CA GLY A 153 11.47 -17.92 1.29
C GLY A 153 10.30 -17.19 0.63
N TRP A 154 9.58 -16.41 1.43
CA TRP A 154 8.39 -15.67 0.99
C TRP A 154 8.55 -14.18 1.26
N SER A 155 8.16 -13.37 0.30
CA SER A 155 8.19 -11.91 0.38
C SER A 155 6.77 -11.39 0.42
N THR A 156 6.45 -10.55 1.40
CA THR A 156 5.18 -9.82 1.44
C THR A 156 5.11 -8.84 0.27
N GLN A 157 4.12 -9.03 -0.59
CA GLN A 157 3.90 -8.23 -1.79
C GLN A 157 2.63 -7.38 -1.71
N GLY A 158 1.77 -7.57 -0.71
CA GLY A 158 0.56 -6.77 -0.59
C GLY A 158 -0.27 -7.03 0.65
N LEU A 159 -1.24 -6.16 0.83
CA LEU A 159 -2.27 -6.22 1.86
C LEU A 159 -3.63 -6.48 1.23
N TRP A 160 -4.24 -7.59 1.62
CA TRP A 160 -5.61 -7.89 1.29
C TRP A 160 -6.52 -7.40 2.43
N ILE A 161 -7.34 -6.41 2.13
CA ILE A 161 -8.21 -5.72 3.08
C ILE A 161 -9.62 -6.22 2.84
N GLU A 162 -10.16 -6.99 3.77
CA GLU A 162 -11.45 -7.65 3.60
C GLU A 162 -12.58 -6.73 4.02
N PHE A 163 -13.46 -6.42 3.09
CA PHE A 163 -14.72 -5.74 3.37
C PHE A 163 -15.89 -6.71 3.22
N ALA A 164 -17.04 -6.37 3.82
CA ALA A 164 -18.23 -7.18 3.72
C ALA A 164 -18.60 -7.49 2.24
N GLY A 165 -18.33 -8.73 1.82
CA GLY A 165 -18.63 -9.26 0.48
C GLY A 165 -17.64 -8.93 -0.64
N ILE A 166 -16.49 -8.30 -0.36
CA ILE A 166 -15.45 -7.98 -1.36
C ILE A 166 -14.13 -7.64 -0.67
N GLY A 167 -12.98 -7.85 -1.33
CA GLY A 167 -11.70 -7.36 -0.80
C GLY A 167 -11.13 -6.19 -1.61
N LEU A 168 -10.19 -5.48 -1.00
CA LEU A 168 -9.30 -4.55 -1.65
C LEU A 168 -7.87 -5.03 -1.46
N HIS A 169 -7.19 -5.35 -2.55
CA HIS A 169 -5.75 -5.60 -2.56
C HIS A 169 -5.03 -4.28 -2.75
N VAL A 170 -4.10 -3.95 -1.86
CA VAL A 170 -3.12 -2.86 -2.04
C VAL A 170 -1.74 -3.50 -2.03
N TYR A 171 -1.07 -3.51 -3.18
CA TYR A 171 0.14 -4.32 -3.39
C TYR A 171 1.30 -3.50 -3.97
N SER A 172 2.51 -4.05 -3.89
CA SER A 172 3.69 -3.48 -4.53
C SER A 172 3.59 -3.66 -6.03
N GLY A 173 3.48 -2.55 -6.75
CA GLY A 173 3.70 -2.48 -8.20
C GLY A 173 5.17 -2.19 -8.52
N ALA A 174 6.09 -2.73 -7.72
CA ALA A 174 7.46 -2.23 -7.56
C ALA A 174 7.47 -0.79 -7.01
N ASP A 175 7.84 0.21 -7.82
CA ASP A 175 8.09 1.58 -7.36
C ASP A 175 6.82 2.39 -7.07
N ALA A 176 5.65 1.75 -7.10
CA ALA A 176 4.37 2.39 -6.90
C ALA A 176 3.34 1.42 -6.29
N ASN A 177 2.17 1.96 -5.91
CA ASN A 177 1.05 1.15 -5.45
C ASN A 177 0.35 0.46 -6.62
N GLY A 178 -0.04 -0.80 -6.44
CA GLY A 178 -1.07 -1.48 -7.19
C GLY A 178 -2.35 -1.59 -6.35
N ILE A 179 -3.52 -1.53 -7.00
CA ILE A 179 -4.80 -1.79 -6.33
C ILE A 179 -5.72 -2.67 -7.18
N SER A 180 -6.39 -3.62 -6.54
CA SER A 180 -7.38 -4.52 -7.16
C SER A 180 -8.53 -4.80 -6.20
N ALA A 181 -9.72 -5.05 -6.72
CA ALA A 181 -10.84 -5.59 -5.93
C ALA A 181 -11.21 -7.02 -6.36
N GLU A 182 -10.51 -7.55 -7.36
CA GLU A 182 -10.57 -8.95 -7.72
C GLU A 182 -9.67 -9.72 -6.76
N PRO A 183 -10.10 -10.91 -6.28
CA PRO A 183 -9.18 -11.83 -5.61
C PRO A 183 -7.92 -11.98 -6.46
N THR A 184 -6.75 -12.14 -5.82
CA THR A 184 -5.58 -12.65 -6.54
C THR A 184 -6.02 -13.81 -7.39
N VAL A 185 -5.81 -13.70 -8.71
CA VAL A 185 -6.44 -14.57 -9.71
C VAL A 185 -6.23 -16.03 -9.28
N PRO A 186 -7.29 -16.87 -9.25
CA PRO A 186 -7.19 -18.32 -8.99
C PRO A 186 -6.34 -19.13 -10.00
N GLY A 187 -5.44 -18.47 -10.74
CA GLY A 187 -4.41 -19.08 -11.59
C GLY A 187 -3.00 -18.89 -11.03
N ASP A 188 -2.87 -18.19 -9.89
CA ASP A 188 -1.64 -18.04 -9.11
C ASP A 188 -1.58 -19.07 -7.95
N ASP A 189 -2.45 -20.09 -8.04
CA ASP A 189 -2.66 -21.18 -7.09
C ASP A 189 -1.38 -22.03 -6.96
N GLY A 190 -0.43 -21.52 -6.21
CA GLY A 190 0.90 -22.09 -5.99
C GLY A 190 1.97 -21.03 -5.75
N HIS A 191 1.85 -19.84 -6.35
CA HIS A 191 2.89 -18.80 -6.34
C HIS A 191 2.51 -17.57 -5.52
N THR A 192 1.23 -17.35 -5.24
CA THR A 192 0.83 -16.32 -4.27
C THR A 192 0.02 -16.98 -3.18
N ARG A 193 0.49 -16.88 -1.93
CA ARG A 193 -0.30 -17.33 -0.78
C ARG A 193 -0.94 -16.15 -0.09
N VAL A 194 -2.20 -16.32 0.29
CA VAL A 194 -2.96 -15.37 1.10
C VAL A 194 -3.01 -15.90 2.53
N THR A 195 -2.43 -15.17 3.46
CA THR A 195 -2.38 -15.56 4.88
C THR A 195 -3.39 -14.72 5.66
N HIS A 196 -4.55 -15.31 5.95
CA HIS A 196 -5.57 -14.85 6.90
C HIS A 196 -5.31 -15.51 8.27
N PRO A 197 -5.85 -15.09 9.43
CA PRO A 197 -6.16 -13.79 10.02
C PRO A 197 -5.42 -13.67 11.39
N GLN A 198 -4.09 -13.63 11.36
CA GLN A 198 -3.27 -13.07 12.43
C GLN A 198 -2.16 -12.32 11.69
N LEU A 199 -2.11 -10.99 11.81
CA LEU A 199 -0.91 -10.26 11.39
C LEU A 199 0.31 -10.93 12.05
N PRO A 200 1.50 -10.96 11.44
CA PRO A 200 2.64 -11.71 11.95
C PRO A 200 2.89 -11.50 13.46
N GLU A 201 3.09 -12.59 14.22
CA GLU A 201 3.71 -12.57 15.56
C GLU A 201 5.24 -12.66 15.43
N ASP A 202 5.96 -12.31 16.51
CA ASP A 202 7.42 -12.08 16.53
C ASP A 202 8.29 -13.21 15.94
N ASP A 203 7.79 -14.45 15.86
CA ASP A 203 8.62 -15.63 15.54
C ASP A 203 8.50 -16.15 14.08
N ALA A 204 7.59 -15.62 13.26
CA ALA A 204 7.25 -16.26 11.97
C ALA A 204 8.14 -15.87 10.77
N TYR A 205 9.13 -14.99 10.94
CA TYR A 205 9.93 -14.43 9.82
C TYR A 205 11.44 -14.41 10.10
N VAL A 206 11.90 -15.21 11.06
CA VAL A 206 13.33 -15.47 11.27
C VAL A 206 13.65 -16.86 10.73
N SER A 207 13.69 -17.00 9.42
CA SER A 207 14.34 -18.11 8.73
C SER A 207 14.66 -17.70 7.31
#